data_AF-A0A177AIP3-F1
#
_entry.id   AF-A0A177AIP3-F1
#
_cell.length_a   1.000
_cell.length_b   1.000
_cell.length_c   1.000
_cell.angle_alpha   90.00
_cell.angle_beta   90.00
_cell.angle_gamma   90.00
#
_symmetry.space_group_name_H-M   'P 1'
#
loop_
_entity.id
_entity.type
_entity.pdbx_description
1 polymer ?
#
loop_
_entity_poly.entity_id
_entity_poly.type
_entity_poly.pdbx_seq_one_letter_code
_entity_poly.pdbx_strand_id
1 'polypeptide(L)'
;MATRIIDKGKVEGGAVSICKRCNKDEATTSIRSEPVCLQCFTYYVNTKAIKRLETYKDRNRQSEAKRYLLPLSFGASSTSLLHILDEQLRKQSERMGRTSYELVIAHVDLEFEDEAASKKVRSLWKAVQDRFPKHTYVEVSIADALDIKSIDWPSLGLAVDKQLPKKERLANLLKSISTATSRSDIASTLLARLLVSVAEKNSCGSILFGDSTTRLAEKTLTETAKGRGFSLPWQVSDGTSPFRDNLFFNYPMRDLLKKELVAFTKLTSPLLADIVIPVNTKSALSASSKSTTIDDLMTQYFESVEENYPSIVANVVRTSSKLTAPEVNGGAECTLCGIPVAEGTDGIDGWSGEQSSSSQPTKEVASVRPILCYGCARSING
;
A
#
# COMPACT_ATOMS: atom_id res chain seq x y z
N MET A 1 17.31 35.28 4.56
CA MET A 1 17.41 35.37 3.09
C MET A 1 18.15 34.15 2.55
N ALA A 2 17.43 33.04 2.37
CA ALA A 2 18.01 31.78 1.89
C ALA A 2 17.56 31.53 0.45
N THR A 3 18.54 31.39 -0.42
CA THR A 3 18.44 31.32 -1.87
C THR A 3 17.79 29.99 -2.31
N ARG A 4 16.73 30.10 -3.11
CA ARG A 4 16.04 28.97 -3.75
C ARG A 4 16.98 28.30 -4.74
N ILE A 5 17.29 27.02 -4.55
CA ILE A 5 17.87 26.18 -5.59
C ILE A 5 16.70 25.58 -6.37
N ILE A 6 16.38 26.22 -7.50
CA ILE A 6 15.44 25.73 -8.51
C ILE A 6 16.27 24.92 -9.52
N ASP A 7 15.91 23.67 -9.70
CA ASP A 7 16.47 22.80 -10.73
C ASP A 7 16.10 23.38 -12.11
N LYS A 8 17.10 23.90 -12.83
CA LYS A 8 16.93 24.54 -14.13
C LYS A 8 16.93 23.48 -15.21
N GLY A 9 15.74 23.02 -15.59
CA GLY A 9 15.51 22.52 -16.93
C GLY A 9 15.87 23.61 -17.93
N LYS A 10 16.98 23.40 -18.65
CA LYS A 10 17.56 24.37 -19.59
C LYS A 10 16.62 24.52 -20.80
N VAL A 11 15.89 25.63 -20.85
CA VAL A 11 15.30 26.17 -22.09
C VAL A 11 16.01 27.49 -22.36
N GLU A 12 16.80 27.52 -23.42
CA GLU A 12 17.38 28.75 -23.96
C GLU A 12 16.24 29.56 -24.60
N GLY A 13 15.99 30.77 -24.07
CA GLY A 13 14.93 31.68 -24.51
C GLY A 13 13.86 31.90 -23.44
N GLY A 14 13.91 33.06 -22.77
CA GLY A 14 13.01 33.45 -21.66
C GLY A 14 11.57 33.74 -22.09
N ALA A 15 10.88 32.75 -22.66
CA ALA A 15 9.44 32.77 -22.82
C ALA A 15 8.80 32.14 -21.56
N VAL A 16 8.10 32.96 -20.77
CA VAL A 16 7.26 32.46 -19.68
C VAL A 16 6.19 31.56 -20.28
N SER A 17 6.24 30.27 -19.95
CA SER A 17 5.24 29.31 -20.43
C SER A 17 3.92 29.57 -19.71
N ILE A 18 2.83 29.82 -20.47
CA ILE A 18 1.49 29.99 -19.89
C ILE A 18 0.88 28.61 -19.59
N CYS A 19 0.13 28.51 -18.49
CA CYS A 19 -0.57 27.29 -18.12
C CYS A 19 -1.56 26.85 -19.22
N LYS A 20 -1.39 25.63 -19.74
CA LYS A 20 -2.25 25.08 -20.80
C LYS A 20 -3.70 24.78 -20.38
N ARG A 21 -3.99 24.74 -19.08
CA ARG A 21 -5.33 24.43 -18.56
C ARG A 21 -6.19 25.66 -18.33
N CYS A 22 -5.64 26.71 -17.71
CA CYS A 22 -6.38 27.95 -17.47
C CYS A 22 -6.12 29.02 -18.55
N ASN A 23 -5.04 28.91 -19.32
CA ASN A 23 -4.59 29.90 -20.31
C ASN A 23 -4.44 31.32 -19.75
N LYS A 24 -4.18 31.44 -18.43
CA LYS A 24 -4.12 32.73 -17.71
C LYS A 24 -2.83 32.87 -16.90
N ASP A 25 -2.58 31.93 -16.01
CA ASP A 25 -1.46 32.00 -15.08
C ASP A 25 -0.17 31.44 -15.68
N GLU A 26 0.97 31.86 -15.12
CA GLU A 26 2.27 31.29 -15.43
C GLU A 26 2.35 29.80 -15.03
N ALA A 27 2.93 29.00 -15.91
CA ALA A 27 3.18 27.59 -15.64
C ALA A 27 4.41 27.44 -14.73
N THR A 28 4.17 27.05 -13.48
CA THR A 28 5.21 26.85 -12.46
C THR A 28 5.56 25.38 -12.27
N THR A 29 4.77 24.46 -12.84
CA THR A 29 4.96 23.01 -12.70
C THR A 29 4.43 22.29 -13.95
N SER A 30 4.45 20.96 -13.95
CA SER A 30 3.96 20.15 -15.06
C SER A 30 3.14 18.96 -14.60
N ILE A 31 2.16 18.57 -15.42
CA ILE A 31 1.45 17.30 -15.31
C ILE A 31 1.97 16.42 -16.44
N ARG A 32 2.76 15.40 -16.09
CA ARG A 32 3.51 14.55 -17.03
C ARG A 32 4.50 15.37 -17.89
N SER A 33 4.00 16.04 -18.92
CA SER A 33 4.78 16.93 -19.80
C SER A 33 4.03 18.22 -20.16
N GLU A 34 2.82 18.41 -19.62
CA GLU A 34 1.98 19.57 -19.88
C GLU A 34 2.28 20.68 -18.84
N PRO A 35 2.75 21.87 -19.26
CA PRO A 35 3.04 22.97 -18.34
C PRO A 35 1.75 23.55 -17.74
N VAL A 36 1.69 23.63 -16.41
CA VAL A 36 0.52 24.11 -15.67
C VAL A 36 0.88 25.01 -14.49
N CYS A 37 -0.06 25.87 -14.08
CA CYS A 37 0.06 26.66 -12.87
C CYS A 37 -0.22 25.82 -11.62
N LEU A 38 0.18 26.34 -10.45
CA LEU A 38 -0.02 25.71 -9.15
C LEU A 38 -1.48 25.32 -8.85
N GLN A 39 -2.43 26.20 -9.17
CA GLN A 39 -3.85 25.99 -8.90
C GLN A 39 -4.40 24.83 -9.76
N CYS A 40 -4.06 24.83 -11.05
CA CYS A 40 -4.48 23.76 -11.97
C CYS A 40 -3.87 22.41 -11.59
N PHE A 41 -2.63 22.39 -11.11
CA PHE A 41 -1.98 21.18 -10.60
C PHE A 41 -2.68 20.65 -9.34
N THR A 42 -2.90 21.51 -8.35
CA THR A 42 -3.56 21.15 -7.09
C THR A 42 -4.99 20.65 -7.35
N TYR A 43 -5.72 21.32 -8.24
CA TYR A 43 -7.06 20.91 -8.65
C TYR A 43 -7.04 19.54 -9.36
N TYR A 44 -6.05 19.28 -10.21
CA TYR A 44 -5.90 18.00 -10.90
C TYR A 44 -5.73 16.83 -9.91
N VAL A 45 -4.79 16.95 -8.96
CA VAL A 45 -4.48 15.91 -7.97
C VAL A 45 -5.72 15.63 -7.10
N ASN A 46 -6.33 16.68 -6.53
CA ASN A 46 -7.54 16.57 -5.73
C ASN A 46 -8.69 15.90 -6.49
N THR A 47 -8.99 16.40 -7.70
CA THR A 47 -10.11 15.90 -8.50
C THR A 47 -9.92 14.45 -8.90
N LYS A 48 -8.70 14.01 -9.21
CA LYS A 48 -8.41 12.62 -9.53
C LYS A 48 -8.70 11.68 -8.37
N ALA A 49 -8.23 12.03 -7.17
CA ALA A 49 -8.47 11.23 -5.98
C ALA A 49 -9.96 11.20 -5.58
N ILE A 50 -10.62 12.35 -5.56
CA ILE A 50 -12.02 12.47 -5.14
C ILE A 50 -12.97 11.76 -6.12
N LYS A 51 -12.81 11.95 -7.43
CA LYS A 51 -13.67 11.29 -8.42
C LYS A 51 -13.57 9.76 -8.33
N ARG A 52 -12.38 9.23 -8.02
CA ARG A 52 -12.22 7.80 -7.77
C ARG A 52 -12.98 7.36 -6.52
N LEU A 53 -12.85 8.11 -5.43
CA LEU A 53 -13.60 7.82 -4.20
C LEU A 53 -15.12 7.82 -4.41
N GLU A 54 -15.64 8.72 -5.23
CA GLU A 54 -17.07 8.78 -5.57
C GLU A 54 -17.56 7.51 -6.25
N THR A 55 -16.77 6.92 -7.15
CA THR A 55 -17.12 5.63 -7.77
C THR A 55 -17.19 4.46 -6.77
N TYR A 56 -16.52 4.60 -5.62
CA TYR A 56 -16.54 3.60 -4.55
C TYR A 56 -17.77 3.72 -3.67
N LYS A 57 -18.34 4.93 -3.52
CA LYS A 57 -19.53 5.14 -2.70
C LYS A 57 -20.70 4.30 -3.19
N ASP A 58 -20.89 4.18 -4.49
CA ASP A 58 -21.99 3.38 -5.05
C ASP A 58 -21.82 1.88 -4.83
N ARG A 59 -20.57 1.38 -4.84
CA ARG A 59 -20.24 -0.02 -4.51
C ARG A 59 -20.37 -0.29 -3.01
N ASN A 60 -19.91 0.64 -2.19
CA ASN A 60 -19.96 0.57 -0.73
C ASN A 60 -21.34 0.90 -0.15
N ARG A 61 -22.36 1.27 -0.95
CA ARG A 61 -23.75 1.47 -0.45
C ARG A 61 -24.31 0.23 0.24
N GLN A 62 -23.81 -0.95 -0.13
CA GLN A 62 -24.15 -2.22 0.49
C GLN A 62 -23.48 -2.42 1.86
N SER A 63 -22.41 -1.67 2.16
CA SER A 63 -21.78 -1.66 3.48
C SER A 63 -22.52 -0.70 4.40
N GLU A 64 -23.06 -1.21 5.50
CA GLU A 64 -23.71 -0.41 6.54
C GLU A 64 -22.73 0.53 7.26
N ALA A 65 -21.43 0.23 7.19
CA ALA A 65 -20.37 0.95 7.90
C ALA A 65 -19.85 2.17 7.11
N LYS A 66 -20.15 3.38 7.64
CA LYS A 66 -19.65 4.66 7.11
C LYS A 66 -18.25 5.03 7.62
N ARG A 67 -17.43 4.05 8.02
CA ARG A 67 -16.07 4.26 8.53
C ARG A 67 -15.04 3.70 7.58
N TYR A 68 -14.03 4.49 7.26
CA TYR A 68 -12.94 4.08 6.38
C TYR A 68 -11.60 4.15 7.11
N LEU A 69 -10.82 3.08 7.00
CA LEU A 69 -9.44 3.03 7.48
C LEU A 69 -8.52 3.66 6.43
N LEU A 70 -7.66 4.58 6.85
CA LEU A 70 -6.57 5.11 6.03
C LEU A 70 -5.23 4.74 6.69
N PRO A 71 -4.51 3.74 6.14
CA PRO A 71 -3.16 3.44 6.57
C PRO A 71 -2.21 4.60 6.25
N LEU A 72 -1.50 5.11 7.26
CA LEU A 72 -0.56 6.21 7.15
C LEU A 72 0.88 5.74 7.37
N SER A 73 1.65 5.80 6.28
CA SER A 73 3.08 5.46 6.25
C SER A 73 4.00 6.69 6.31
N PHE A 74 3.42 7.90 6.42
CA PHE A 74 4.13 9.19 6.29
C PHE A 74 4.85 9.39 4.94
N GLY A 75 4.63 8.53 3.95
CA GLY A 75 5.11 8.75 2.60
C GLY A 75 4.29 9.81 1.88
N ALA A 76 4.83 10.35 0.79
CA ALA A 76 4.16 11.41 0.02
C ALA A 76 2.73 11.03 -0.39
N SER A 77 2.49 9.77 -0.75
CA SER A 77 1.19 9.32 -1.25
C SER A 77 0.11 9.20 -0.16
N SER A 78 0.42 8.55 0.97
CA SER A 78 -0.53 8.38 2.08
C SER A 78 -0.83 9.70 2.79
N THR A 79 0.18 10.55 2.99
CA THR A 79 0.00 11.90 3.56
C THR A 79 -0.77 12.83 2.63
N SER A 80 -0.52 12.77 1.30
CA SER A 80 -1.31 13.53 0.33
C SER A 80 -2.77 13.08 0.32
N LEU A 81 -3.02 11.77 0.39
CA LEU A 81 -4.38 11.25 0.47
C LEU A 81 -5.11 11.76 1.73
N LEU A 82 -4.45 11.71 2.90
CA LEU A 82 -5.01 12.28 4.13
C LEU A 82 -5.42 13.75 3.96
N HIS A 83 -4.51 14.58 3.41
CA HIS A 83 -4.78 15.99 3.18
C HIS A 83 -5.99 16.23 2.26
N ILE A 84 -6.06 15.49 1.15
CA ILE A 84 -7.17 15.60 0.17
C ILE A 84 -8.51 15.23 0.83
N LEU A 85 -8.53 14.13 1.59
CA LEU A 85 -9.76 13.64 2.22
C LEU A 85 -10.21 14.54 3.38
N ASP A 86 -9.28 15.07 4.20
CA ASP A 86 -9.61 16.05 5.24
C ASP A 86 -10.25 17.30 4.61
N GLU A 87 -9.64 17.85 3.55
CA GLU A 87 -10.17 19.04 2.87
C GLU A 87 -11.58 18.77 2.29
N GLN A 88 -11.78 17.59 1.69
CA GLN A 88 -13.07 17.17 1.17
C GLN A 88 -14.13 17.07 2.29
N LEU A 89 -13.80 16.41 3.40
CA LEU A 89 -14.71 16.22 4.54
C LEU A 89 -15.02 17.54 5.23
N ARG A 90 -14.04 18.42 5.40
CA ARG A 90 -14.21 19.77 5.92
C ARG A 90 -15.19 20.57 5.06
N LYS A 91 -14.99 20.59 3.73
CA LYS A 91 -15.90 21.25 2.78
C LYS A 91 -17.31 20.65 2.80
N GLN A 92 -17.46 19.33 2.95
CA GLN A 92 -18.77 18.68 3.09
C GLN A 92 -19.48 19.10 4.38
N SER A 93 -18.75 19.10 5.50
CA SER A 93 -19.27 19.51 6.81
C SER A 93 -19.72 20.96 6.81
N GLU A 94 -18.95 21.87 6.20
CA GLU A 94 -19.29 23.30 6.10
C GLU A 94 -20.52 23.55 5.22
N ARG A 95 -20.68 22.78 4.14
CA ARG A 95 -21.78 22.97 3.18
C ARG A 95 -23.08 22.26 3.59
N MET A 96 -22.98 21.09 4.22
CA MET A 96 -24.14 20.20 4.49
C MET A 96 -24.35 19.90 5.97
N GLY A 97 -23.51 20.40 6.88
CA GLY A 97 -23.58 20.12 8.31
C GLY A 97 -23.21 18.68 8.70
N ARG A 98 -22.83 17.84 7.74
CA ARG A 98 -22.49 16.42 7.96
C ARG A 98 -21.42 15.93 6.99
N THR A 99 -20.64 14.96 7.41
CA THR A 99 -19.71 14.21 6.55
C THR A 99 -20.38 12.97 5.96
N SER A 100 -19.88 12.51 4.82
CA SER A 100 -20.39 11.29 4.19
C SER A 100 -19.85 9.99 4.81
N TYR A 101 -18.71 10.08 5.50
CA TYR A 101 -18.05 8.98 6.22
C TYR A 101 -17.11 9.57 7.29
N GLU A 102 -16.66 8.70 8.20
CA GLU A 102 -15.62 8.99 9.19
C GLU A 102 -14.29 8.34 8.77
N LEU A 103 -13.18 9.00 9.09
CA LEU A 103 -11.84 8.47 8.84
C LEU A 103 -11.20 7.96 10.13
N VAL A 104 -10.67 6.75 10.06
CA VAL A 104 -9.80 6.15 11.06
C VAL A 104 -8.39 6.10 10.47
N ILE A 105 -7.48 6.92 10.98
CA ILE A 105 -6.09 6.99 10.53
C ILE A 105 -5.29 5.97 11.33
N ALA A 106 -4.70 5.00 10.63
CA ALA A 106 -3.89 3.96 11.27
C ALA A 106 -2.42 4.11 10.93
N HIS A 107 -1.59 4.26 11.95
CA HIS A 107 -0.15 4.11 11.83
C HIS A 107 0.28 2.74 12.36
N VAL A 108 1.13 2.05 11.59
CA VAL A 108 1.77 0.80 12.02
C VAL A 108 3.24 1.10 12.26
N ASP A 109 3.67 0.96 13.51
CA ASP A 109 5.08 1.05 13.89
C ASP A 109 5.83 -0.16 13.33
N LEU A 110 6.59 0.09 12.26
CA LEU A 110 7.50 -0.85 11.60
C LEU A 110 8.93 -0.76 12.19
N GLU A 111 9.24 0.32 12.90
CA GLU A 111 10.60 0.68 13.31
C GLU A 111 10.82 0.26 14.76
N PHE A 112 11.28 -0.97 14.96
CA PHE A 112 11.49 -1.53 16.29
C PHE A 112 12.97 -1.74 16.67
N GLU A 113 13.90 -1.57 15.74
CA GLU A 113 15.35 -1.70 16.01
C GLU A 113 16.10 -0.36 16.02
N ASP A 114 15.59 0.70 15.36
CA ASP A 114 16.21 2.02 15.27
C ASP A 114 15.45 3.09 16.08
N GLU A 115 15.93 3.39 17.29
CA GLU A 115 15.34 4.41 18.17
C GLU A 115 15.30 5.82 17.57
N ALA A 116 16.27 6.19 16.73
CA ALA A 116 16.27 7.50 16.09
C ALA A 116 15.15 7.60 15.06
N ALA A 117 14.94 6.54 14.27
CA ALA A 117 13.82 6.43 13.35
C ALA A 117 12.48 6.44 14.11
N SER A 118 12.33 5.63 15.17
CA SER A 118 11.10 5.58 15.99
C SER A 118 10.79 6.93 16.65
N LYS A 119 11.80 7.69 17.11
CA LYS A 119 11.59 9.04 17.66
C LYS A 119 11.11 10.03 16.60
N LYS A 120 11.69 9.98 15.40
CA LYS A 120 11.24 10.81 14.27
C LYS A 120 9.80 10.50 13.89
N VAL A 121 9.44 9.22 13.78
CA VAL A 121 8.08 8.77 13.47
C VAL A 121 7.08 9.24 14.54
N ARG A 122 7.40 9.11 15.83
CA ARG A 122 6.56 9.64 16.92
C ARG A 122 6.32 11.15 16.81
N SER A 123 7.35 11.92 16.44
CA SER A 123 7.18 13.36 16.23
C SER A 123 6.29 13.70 15.04
N LEU A 124 6.40 12.94 13.93
CA LEU A 124 5.55 13.08 12.75
C LEU A 124 4.10 12.70 13.06
N TRP A 125 3.90 11.61 13.81
CA TRP A 125 2.57 11.17 14.23
C TRP A 125 1.85 12.26 15.02
N LYS A 126 2.54 12.88 15.98
CA LYS A 126 2.00 14.02 16.73
C LYS A 126 1.69 15.22 15.83
N ALA A 127 2.60 15.59 14.93
CA ALA A 127 2.38 16.70 14.00
C ALA A 127 1.17 16.46 13.08
N VAL A 128 0.94 15.22 12.66
CA VAL A 128 -0.26 14.83 11.89
C VAL A 128 -1.53 14.94 12.73
N GLN A 129 -1.50 14.51 13.99
CA GLN A 129 -2.64 14.63 14.92
C GLN A 129 -3.00 16.09 15.18
N ASP A 130 -2.01 16.94 15.42
CA ASP A 130 -2.19 18.37 15.65
C ASP A 130 -2.76 19.07 14.40
N ARG A 131 -2.38 18.62 13.20
CA ARG A 131 -2.82 19.21 11.94
C ARG A 131 -4.20 18.76 11.47
N PHE A 132 -4.60 17.52 11.77
CA PHE A 132 -5.89 16.95 11.32
C PHE A 132 -6.76 16.44 12.49
N PRO A 133 -7.04 17.26 13.52
CA PRO A 133 -7.56 16.80 14.82
C PRO A 133 -8.98 16.21 14.78
N LYS A 134 -9.69 16.29 13.66
CA LYS A 134 -11.08 15.82 13.50
C LYS A 134 -11.20 14.32 13.22
N HIS A 135 -10.08 13.60 13.06
CA HIS A 135 -10.08 12.18 12.74
C HIS A 135 -9.84 11.30 13.95
N THR A 136 -10.20 10.02 13.83
CA THR A 136 -9.83 9.00 14.82
C THR A 136 -8.44 8.47 14.50
N TYR A 137 -7.59 8.32 15.51
CA TYR A 137 -6.21 7.87 15.34
C TYR A 137 -5.97 6.54 16.06
N VAL A 138 -5.33 5.61 15.36
CA VAL A 138 -4.97 4.29 15.87
C VAL A 138 -3.49 4.05 15.56
N GLU A 139 -2.72 3.75 16.60
CA GLU A 139 -1.32 3.36 16.48
C GLU A 139 -1.18 1.91 16.96
N VAL A 140 -0.57 1.07 16.14
CA VAL A 140 -0.32 -0.35 16.46
C VAL A 140 1.12 -0.73 16.09
N SER A 141 1.67 -1.77 16.70
CA SER A 141 2.96 -2.30 16.28
C SER A 141 2.77 -3.41 15.25
N ILE A 142 3.68 -3.53 14.28
CA ILE A 142 3.70 -4.69 13.37
C ILE A 142 3.78 -6.03 14.14
N ALA A 143 4.39 -6.02 15.32
CA ALA A 143 4.48 -7.17 16.20
C ALA A 143 3.11 -7.65 16.73
N ASP A 144 2.07 -6.81 16.69
CA ASP A 144 0.70 -7.20 17.02
C ASP A 144 0.11 -8.17 15.97
N ALA A 145 0.72 -8.30 14.79
CA ALA A 145 0.35 -9.32 13.81
C ALA A 145 0.54 -10.75 14.34
N LEU A 146 1.43 -10.95 15.33
CA LEU A 146 1.64 -12.25 15.99
C LEU A 146 0.42 -12.76 16.75
N ASP A 147 -0.50 -11.87 17.13
CA ASP A 147 -1.71 -12.21 17.90
C ASP A 147 -2.94 -12.41 17.01
N ILE A 148 -2.78 -12.39 15.69
CA ILE A 148 -3.87 -12.65 14.75
C ILE A 148 -4.26 -14.13 14.87
N LYS A 149 -5.43 -14.38 15.47
CA LYS A 149 -5.90 -15.73 15.85
C LYS A 149 -6.00 -16.73 14.70
N SER A 150 -6.20 -16.25 13.48
CA SER A 150 -6.30 -17.11 12.30
C SER A 150 -4.95 -17.65 11.82
N ILE A 151 -3.82 -17.11 12.31
CA ILE A 151 -2.48 -17.55 11.92
C ILE A 151 -2.01 -18.59 12.93
N ASP A 152 -1.90 -19.84 12.47
CA ASP A 152 -1.37 -20.95 13.26
C ASP A 152 0.15 -21.06 13.09
N TRP A 153 0.91 -20.30 13.88
CA TRP A 153 2.38 -20.28 13.80
C TRP A 153 3.05 -21.66 13.98
N PRO A 154 2.64 -22.50 14.97
CA PRO A 154 3.15 -23.86 15.08
C PRO A 154 2.96 -24.70 13.81
N SER A 155 1.79 -24.62 13.18
CA SER A 155 1.53 -25.38 11.94
C SER A 155 2.46 -24.96 10.79
N LEU A 156 2.88 -23.69 10.77
CA LEU A 156 3.82 -23.13 9.79
C LEU A 156 5.27 -23.54 10.04
N GLY A 157 5.56 -24.30 11.10
CA GLY A 157 6.92 -24.60 11.52
C GLY A 157 7.67 -23.37 12.06
N LEU A 158 6.96 -22.29 12.39
CA LEU A 158 7.53 -21.06 12.90
C LEU A 158 7.32 -21.00 14.41
N ALA A 159 8.41 -21.20 15.16
CA ALA A 159 8.38 -21.11 16.61
C ALA A 159 8.25 -19.65 17.06
N VAL A 160 7.20 -19.37 17.79
CA VAL A 160 6.96 -18.05 18.39
C VAL A 160 6.95 -18.19 19.91
N ASP A 161 8.07 -17.86 20.54
CA ASP A 161 8.22 -17.95 21.99
C ASP A 161 7.30 -16.96 22.69
N LYS A 162 6.25 -17.45 23.36
CA LYS A 162 5.24 -16.59 24.01
C LYS A 162 5.77 -15.85 25.24
N GLN A 163 6.94 -16.23 25.77
CA GLN A 163 7.53 -15.59 26.96
C GLN A 163 8.27 -14.29 26.61
N LEU A 164 8.75 -14.15 25.38
CA LEU A 164 9.47 -12.96 24.94
C LEU A 164 8.51 -11.79 24.62
N PRO A 165 8.99 -10.53 24.71
CA PRO A 165 8.26 -9.39 24.20
C PRO A 165 7.90 -9.54 22.72
N LYS A 166 6.71 -9.07 22.30
CA LYS A 166 6.23 -9.24 20.92
C LYS A 166 7.22 -8.78 19.85
N LYS A 167 7.90 -7.64 20.08
CA LYS A 167 8.91 -7.10 19.15
C LYS A 167 10.09 -8.06 18.97
N GLU A 168 10.59 -8.63 20.06
CA GLU A 168 11.66 -9.64 20.01
C GLU A 168 11.20 -10.93 19.35
N ARG A 169 9.97 -11.37 19.61
CA ARG A 169 9.35 -12.53 18.94
C ARG A 169 9.30 -12.35 17.43
N LEU A 170 8.87 -11.18 16.97
CA LEU A 170 8.81 -10.89 15.54
C LEU A 170 10.22 -10.82 14.94
N ALA A 171 11.16 -10.16 15.61
CA ALA A 171 12.54 -10.09 15.17
C ALA A 171 13.18 -11.48 15.02
N ASN A 172 12.96 -12.37 16.00
CA ASN A 172 13.44 -13.76 15.95
C ASN A 172 12.78 -14.56 14.83
N LEU A 173 11.46 -14.41 14.63
CA LEU A 173 10.73 -15.02 13.52
C LEU A 173 11.29 -14.57 12.17
N LEU A 174 11.51 -13.27 11.97
CA LEU A 174 12.09 -12.78 10.72
C LEU A 174 13.53 -13.26 10.56
N LYS A 175 14.34 -13.30 11.63
CA LYS A 175 15.72 -13.81 11.57
C LYS A 175 15.82 -15.30 11.22
N SER A 176 14.82 -16.12 11.54
CA SER A 176 14.81 -17.54 11.14
C SER A 176 14.56 -17.76 9.65
N ILE A 177 14.10 -16.75 8.93
CA ILE A 177 13.84 -16.82 7.49
C ILE A 177 15.14 -16.50 6.72
N SER A 178 15.48 -17.37 5.78
CA SER A 178 16.79 -17.40 5.12
C SER A 178 17.09 -16.18 4.25
N THR A 179 16.19 -15.80 3.35
CA THR A 179 16.44 -14.75 2.34
C THR A 179 15.88 -13.39 2.75
N ALA A 180 16.51 -12.31 2.27
CA ALA A 180 16.04 -10.94 2.52
C ALA A 180 14.65 -10.69 1.90
N THR A 181 14.42 -11.19 0.69
CA THR A 181 13.11 -11.12 0.01
C THR A 181 12.03 -11.83 0.82
N SER A 182 12.28 -13.06 1.28
CA SER A 182 11.33 -13.82 2.09
C SER A 182 10.99 -13.11 3.41
N ARG A 183 11.98 -12.50 4.08
CA ARG A 183 11.76 -11.68 5.27
C ARG A 183 10.87 -10.47 5.01
N SER A 184 11.22 -9.67 4.00
CA SER A 184 10.44 -8.49 3.58
C SER A 184 9.01 -8.86 3.19
N ASP A 185 8.86 -10.00 2.52
CA ASP A 185 7.59 -10.49 2.04
C ASP A 185 6.67 -11.02 3.15
N ILE A 186 7.23 -11.73 4.14
CA ILE A 186 6.48 -12.11 5.36
C ILE A 186 6.07 -10.84 6.11
N ALA A 187 6.97 -9.88 6.31
CA ALA A 187 6.64 -8.62 6.98
C ALA A 187 5.50 -7.86 6.26
N SER A 188 5.54 -7.79 4.94
CA SER A 188 4.49 -7.18 4.11
C SER A 188 3.15 -7.92 4.21
N THR A 189 3.21 -9.26 4.26
CA THR A 189 2.02 -10.10 4.46
C THR A 189 1.39 -9.84 5.83
N LEU A 190 2.21 -9.80 6.89
CA LEU A 190 1.75 -9.51 8.25
C LEU A 190 1.20 -8.09 8.38
N LEU A 191 1.78 -7.11 7.70
CA LEU A 191 1.24 -5.75 7.64
C LEU A 191 -0.16 -5.74 7.02
N ALA A 192 -0.37 -6.44 5.89
CA ALA A 192 -1.68 -6.53 5.25
C ALA A 192 -2.72 -7.19 6.19
N ARG A 193 -2.36 -8.31 6.84
CA ARG A 193 -3.21 -8.99 7.84
C ARG A 193 -3.55 -8.06 9.01
N LEU A 194 -2.56 -7.33 9.52
CA LEU A 194 -2.74 -6.42 10.64
C LEU A 194 -3.66 -5.26 10.28
N LEU A 195 -3.51 -4.65 9.10
CA LEU A 195 -4.40 -3.57 8.66
C LEU A 195 -5.85 -4.02 8.53
N VAL A 196 -6.10 -5.25 8.07
CA VAL A 196 -7.44 -5.85 8.06
C VAL A 196 -7.98 -6.01 9.48
N SER A 197 -7.18 -6.58 10.40
CA SER A 197 -7.57 -6.71 11.81
C SER A 197 -7.86 -5.36 12.47
N VAL A 198 -7.09 -4.32 12.14
CA VAL A 198 -7.33 -2.95 12.62
C VAL A 198 -8.62 -2.37 12.04
N ALA A 199 -8.89 -2.57 10.76
CA ALA A 199 -10.14 -2.16 10.12
C ALA A 199 -11.35 -2.79 10.82
N GLU A 200 -11.28 -4.10 11.10
CA GLU A 200 -12.34 -4.83 11.80
C GLU A 200 -12.58 -4.31 13.22
N LYS A 201 -11.51 -4.17 14.01
CA LYS A 201 -11.60 -3.65 15.39
C LYS A 201 -12.22 -2.25 15.46
N ASN A 202 -12.07 -1.45 14.39
CA ASN A 202 -12.61 -0.10 14.29
C ASN A 202 -13.93 -0.02 13.50
N SER A 203 -14.50 -1.17 13.13
CA SER A 203 -15.75 -1.27 12.34
C SER A 203 -15.69 -0.51 11.01
N CYS A 204 -14.53 -0.55 10.34
CA CYS A 204 -14.35 0.06 9.03
C CYS A 204 -14.89 -0.86 7.92
N GLY A 205 -15.72 -0.31 7.03
CA GLY A 205 -16.22 -1.00 5.84
C GLY A 205 -15.27 -0.93 4.65
N SER A 206 -14.25 -0.08 4.70
CA SER A 206 -13.25 0.01 3.64
C SER A 206 -11.88 0.43 4.16
N ILE A 207 -10.83 -0.06 3.49
CA ILE A 207 -9.46 0.44 3.61
C ILE A 207 -9.12 1.25 2.37
N LEU A 208 -8.73 2.51 2.58
CA LEU A 208 -8.29 3.45 1.55
C LEU A 208 -6.77 3.42 1.50
N PHE A 209 -6.21 2.63 0.59
CA PHE A 209 -4.77 2.58 0.43
C PHE A 209 -4.25 3.78 -0.37
N GLY A 210 -3.15 4.35 0.11
CA GLY A 210 -2.44 5.42 -0.57
C GLY A 210 -1.59 4.96 -1.75
N ASP A 211 -1.83 3.80 -2.38
CA ASP A 211 -0.99 3.37 -3.50
C ASP A 211 -1.22 4.25 -4.75
N SER A 212 -0.14 4.82 -5.27
CA SER A 212 -0.10 5.58 -6.53
C SER A 212 -0.13 4.65 -7.74
N THR A 213 -0.26 5.18 -8.96
CA THR A 213 -0.10 4.37 -10.19
C THR A 213 1.24 3.62 -10.19
N THR A 214 2.30 4.29 -9.79
CA THR A 214 3.67 3.75 -9.70
C THR A 214 3.73 2.59 -8.73
N ARG A 215 3.18 2.78 -7.53
CA ARG A 215 3.20 1.77 -6.47
C ARG A 215 2.35 0.55 -6.85
N LEU A 216 1.22 0.76 -7.52
CA LEU A 216 0.39 -0.34 -8.03
C LEU A 216 1.09 -1.12 -9.15
N ALA A 217 1.83 -0.45 -10.05
CA ALA A 217 2.62 -1.12 -11.07
C ALA A 217 3.76 -1.95 -10.45
N GLU A 218 4.46 -1.37 -9.48
CA GLU A 218 5.49 -2.03 -8.69
C GLU A 218 4.95 -3.26 -7.97
N LYS A 219 3.85 -3.11 -7.23
CA LYS A 219 3.19 -4.20 -6.51
C LYS A 219 2.73 -5.30 -7.46
N THR A 220 2.21 -4.95 -8.64
CA THR A 220 1.79 -5.92 -9.66
C THR A 220 2.95 -6.85 -10.04
N LEU A 221 4.11 -6.30 -10.40
CA LEU A 221 5.26 -7.13 -10.82
C LEU A 221 5.93 -7.83 -9.63
N THR A 222 6.00 -7.17 -8.48
CA THR A 222 6.56 -7.74 -7.24
C THR A 222 5.78 -8.99 -6.80
N GLU A 223 4.47 -8.88 -6.67
CA GLU A 223 3.62 -10.00 -6.26
C GLU A 223 3.61 -11.11 -7.33
N THR A 224 3.68 -10.75 -8.61
CA THR A 224 3.85 -11.76 -9.69
C THR A 224 5.16 -12.53 -9.54
N ALA A 225 6.27 -11.82 -9.33
CA ALA A 225 7.61 -12.42 -9.18
C ALA A 225 7.71 -13.30 -7.93
N LYS A 226 6.97 -12.96 -6.87
CA LYS A 226 6.84 -13.77 -5.65
C LYS A 226 5.84 -14.93 -5.79
N GLY A 227 5.24 -15.11 -6.97
CA GLY A 227 4.31 -16.22 -7.23
C GLY A 227 2.89 -16.01 -6.69
N ARG A 228 2.47 -14.77 -6.46
CA ARG A 228 1.12 -14.40 -5.99
C ARG A 228 0.21 -13.88 -7.12
N GLY A 229 0.46 -14.32 -8.35
CA GLY A 229 -0.31 -13.94 -9.54
C GLY A 229 -1.82 -14.14 -9.41
N PHE A 230 -2.27 -15.26 -8.79
CA PHE A 230 -3.70 -15.52 -8.57
C PHE A 230 -4.39 -14.46 -7.70
N SER A 231 -3.64 -13.85 -6.78
CA SER A 231 -4.21 -12.93 -5.79
C SER A 231 -4.15 -11.46 -6.21
N LEU A 232 -3.49 -11.16 -7.34
CA LEU A 232 -3.34 -9.80 -7.86
C LEU A 232 -4.66 -9.03 -7.95
N PRO A 233 -5.78 -9.59 -8.45
CA PRO A 233 -7.04 -8.86 -8.56
C PRO A 233 -7.47 -8.22 -7.23
N TRP A 234 -7.26 -8.90 -6.10
CA TRP A 234 -7.58 -8.37 -4.77
C TRP A 234 -6.56 -7.35 -4.26
N GLN A 235 -5.33 -7.43 -4.73
CA GLN A 235 -4.21 -6.65 -4.20
C GLN A 235 -3.95 -5.33 -4.95
N VAL A 236 -4.41 -5.19 -6.19
CA VAL A 236 -4.15 -3.99 -7.02
C VAL A 236 -5.40 -3.36 -7.65
N SER A 237 -6.55 -4.02 -7.58
CA SER A 237 -7.82 -3.50 -8.09
C SER A 237 -8.75 -3.07 -6.97
N ASP A 238 -9.65 -2.13 -7.27
CA ASP A 238 -10.69 -1.75 -6.32
C ASP A 238 -11.75 -2.84 -6.25
N GLY A 239 -12.20 -3.18 -5.04
CA GLY A 239 -13.28 -4.14 -4.89
C GLY A 239 -13.33 -4.77 -3.51
N THR A 240 -14.07 -5.87 -3.43
CA THR A 240 -14.22 -6.67 -2.22
C THR A 240 -12.88 -7.26 -1.80
N SER A 241 -12.59 -7.17 -0.51
CA SER A 241 -11.44 -7.79 0.11
C SER A 241 -11.52 -9.32 0.04
N PRO A 242 -10.39 -10.03 -0.10
CA PRO A 242 -10.39 -11.49 -0.05
C PRO A 242 -10.53 -12.03 1.38
N PHE A 243 -10.47 -11.17 2.39
CA PHE A 243 -10.40 -11.57 3.80
C PHE A 243 -11.75 -11.62 4.50
N ARG A 244 -12.73 -10.85 4.00
CA ARG A 244 -14.02 -10.72 4.66
C ARG A 244 -15.07 -10.14 3.73
N ASP A 245 -16.29 -10.63 3.88
CA ASP A 245 -17.48 -10.01 3.32
C ASP A 245 -17.65 -8.57 3.83
N ASN A 246 -18.14 -7.68 2.96
CA ASN A 246 -18.42 -6.27 3.25
C ASN A 246 -17.22 -5.39 3.66
N LEU A 247 -15.98 -5.88 3.48
CA LEU A 247 -14.77 -5.07 3.55
C LEU A 247 -14.27 -4.77 2.13
N PHE A 248 -14.01 -3.50 1.82
CA PHE A 248 -13.57 -3.07 0.49
C PHE A 248 -12.16 -2.49 0.50
N PHE A 249 -11.33 -2.91 -0.46
CA PHE A 249 -10.03 -2.30 -0.72
C PHE A 249 -10.16 -1.30 -1.85
N ASN A 250 -9.77 -0.05 -1.58
CA ASN A 250 -9.91 1.05 -2.51
C ASN A 250 -8.59 1.81 -2.62
N TYR A 251 -8.26 2.25 -3.83
CA TYR A 251 -6.98 2.92 -4.14
C TYR A 251 -7.23 4.30 -4.78
N PRO A 252 -7.62 5.33 -3.99
CA PRO A 252 -7.99 6.64 -4.54
C PRO A 252 -6.89 7.30 -5.36
N MET A 253 -5.63 6.98 -5.05
CA MET A 253 -4.44 7.57 -5.70
C MET A 253 -4.01 6.83 -6.98
N ARG A 254 -4.75 5.80 -7.44
CA ARG A 254 -4.40 4.95 -8.59
C ARG A 254 -4.07 5.71 -9.87
N ASP A 255 -4.67 6.87 -10.10
CA ASP A 255 -4.53 7.64 -11.34
C ASP A 255 -3.42 8.73 -11.27
N LEU A 256 -2.63 8.75 -10.19
CA LEU A 256 -1.60 9.73 -9.92
C LEU A 256 -0.24 9.05 -9.79
N LEU A 257 0.78 9.61 -10.47
CA LEU A 257 2.15 9.11 -10.40
C LEU A 257 2.83 9.50 -9.08
N LYS A 258 3.80 8.71 -8.62
CA LYS A 258 4.56 8.99 -7.39
C LYS A 258 5.23 10.36 -7.46
N LYS A 259 5.84 10.73 -8.60
CA LYS A 259 6.45 12.06 -8.77
C LYS A 259 5.46 13.23 -8.65
N GLU A 260 4.22 13.03 -9.12
CA GLU A 260 3.16 14.04 -9.00
C GLU A 260 2.76 14.24 -7.53
N LEU A 261 2.72 13.16 -6.75
CA LEU A 261 2.41 13.21 -5.31
C LEU A 261 3.56 13.80 -4.50
N VAL A 262 4.81 13.48 -4.84
CA VAL A 262 5.97 14.13 -4.23
C VAL A 262 5.95 15.64 -4.53
N ALA A 263 5.66 16.06 -5.76
CA ALA A 263 5.50 17.46 -6.09
C ALA A 263 4.35 18.10 -5.29
N PHE A 264 3.19 17.44 -5.21
CA PHE A 264 2.02 17.91 -4.47
C PHE A 264 2.33 18.22 -3.00
N THR A 265 3.14 17.40 -2.32
CA THR A 265 3.54 17.67 -0.92
C THR A 265 4.27 19.01 -0.71
N LYS A 266 4.92 19.51 -1.77
CA LYS A 266 5.69 20.77 -1.75
C LYS A 266 4.92 21.96 -2.31
N LEU A 267 3.75 21.72 -2.88
CA LEU A 267 2.96 22.68 -3.64
C LEU A 267 1.60 22.99 -2.99
N THR A 268 1.19 22.17 -2.02
CA THR A 268 -0.03 22.36 -1.22
C THR A 268 0.09 23.53 -0.25
N SER A 269 -1.06 24.09 0.13
CA SER A 269 -1.16 25.08 1.20
C SER A 269 -2.14 24.57 2.25
N PRO A 270 -1.70 24.26 3.49
CA PRO A 270 -0.31 24.35 3.96
C PRO A 270 0.59 23.27 3.34
N LEU A 271 1.90 23.51 3.31
CA LEU A 271 2.89 22.54 2.81
C LEU A 271 2.83 21.24 3.61
N LEU A 272 2.99 20.08 2.97
CA LEU A 272 2.97 18.77 3.65
C LEU A 272 4.39 18.23 3.94
N ALA A 273 5.43 18.89 3.44
CA ALA A 273 6.81 18.41 3.53
C ALA A 273 7.34 18.23 4.96
N ASP A 274 6.73 18.90 5.94
CA ASP A 274 7.02 18.81 7.38
C ASP A 274 6.51 17.52 8.03
N ILE A 275 5.46 16.93 7.46
CA ILE A 275 4.82 15.68 7.94
C ILE A 275 5.02 14.50 6.98
N VAL A 276 5.98 14.61 6.07
CA VAL A 276 6.33 13.58 5.09
C VAL A 276 7.76 13.10 5.34
N ILE A 277 7.96 11.79 5.38
CA ILE A 277 9.28 11.18 5.35
C ILE A 277 9.78 11.23 3.90
N PRO A 278 10.87 11.97 3.60
CA PRO A 278 11.44 11.96 2.27
C PRO A 278 12.02 10.57 1.98
N VAL A 279 11.63 9.98 0.85
CA VAL A 279 12.21 8.71 0.40
C VAL A 279 13.64 9.00 -0.08
N ASN A 280 14.65 8.54 0.66
CA ASN A 280 16.03 8.64 0.22
C ASN A 280 16.43 7.36 -0.51
N THR A 281 16.01 7.27 -1.78
CA THR A 281 16.17 6.08 -2.65
C THR A 281 17.64 5.67 -2.85
N LYS A 282 18.58 6.60 -2.69
CA LYS A 282 20.02 6.33 -2.80
C LYS A 282 20.62 5.57 -1.59
N SER A 283 19.91 5.50 -0.47
CA SER A 283 20.41 4.88 0.77
C SER A 283 19.81 3.49 1.03
N ALA A 284 18.84 3.04 0.23
CA ALA A 284 18.12 1.77 0.42
C ALA A 284 18.85 0.56 -0.17
N LEU A 285 19.81 0.77 -1.09
CA LEU A 285 20.72 -0.30 -1.50
C LEU A 285 21.76 -0.46 -0.40
N SER A 286 21.54 -1.46 0.46
CA SER A 286 22.66 -2.05 1.20
C SER A 286 23.78 -2.35 0.21
N ALA A 287 25.02 -1.98 0.55
CA ALA A 287 26.19 -2.18 -0.32
C ALA A 287 26.47 -3.66 -0.67
N SER A 288 25.68 -4.59 -0.14
CA SER A 288 25.70 -6.02 -0.44
C SER A 288 24.48 -6.43 -1.28
N SER A 289 24.74 -7.05 -2.43
CA SER A 289 23.72 -7.69 -3.27
C SER A 289 22.91 -8.78 -2.55
N LYS A 290 23.41 -9.32 -1.42
CA LYS A 290 22.73 -10.35 -0.62
C LYS A 290 21.53 -9.82 0.18
N SER A 291 21.44 -8.51 0.38
CA SER A 291 20.37 -7.84 1.13
C SER A 291 19.33 -7.16 0.25
N THR A 292 19.59 -7.05 -1.06
CA THR A 292 18.64 -6.48 -2.01
C THR A 292 17.44 -7.42 -2.20
N THR A 293 16.24 -6.90 -1.98
CA THR A 293 15.00 -7.66 -2.12
C THR A 293 14.39 -7.49 -3.52
N ILE A 294 13.45 -8.36 -3.89
CA ILE A 294 12.64 -8.17 -5.11
C ILE A 294 11.91 -6.82 -5.06
N ASP A 295 11.39 -6.44 -3.89
CA ASP A 295 10.70 -5.17 -3.67
C ASP A 295 11.63 -3.98 -3.98
N ASP A 296 12.88 -4.01 -3.52
CA ASP A 296 13.87 -2.96 -3.80
C ASP A 296 14.14 -2.82 -5.31
N LEU A 297 14.33 -3.95 -5.99
CA LEU A 297 14.58 -3.98 -7.44
C LEU A 297 13.38 -3.41 -8.21
N MET A 298 12.16 -3.76 -7.81
CA MET A 298 10.94 -3.27 -8.46
C MET A 298 10.71 -1.79 -8.19
N THR A 299 10.94 -1.32 -6.95
CA THR A 299 10.91 0.12 -6.63
C THR A 299 11.87 0.89 -7.54
N GLN A 300 13.13 0.46 -7.63
CA GLN A 300 14.15 1.14 -8.45
C GLN A 300 13.80 1.11 -9.95
N TYR A 301 13.34 -0.03 -10.45
CA TYR A 301 12.91 -0.18 -11.84
C TYR A 301 11.82 0.83 -12.20
N PHE A 302 10.73 0.89 -11.42
CA PHE A 302 9.61 1.77 -11.73
C PHE A 302 9.90 3.25 -11.49
N GLU A 303 10.78 3.59 -10.55
CA GLU A 303 11.27 4.97 -10.40
C GLU A 303 12.02 5.43 -11.65
N SER A 304 12.90 4.59 -12.20
CA SER A 304 13.64 4.90 -13.43
C SER A 304 12.72 4.92 -14.68
N VAL A 305 11.80 3.97 -14.78
CA VAL A 305 10.85 3.89 -15.91
C VAL A 305 9.85 5.04 -15.89
N GLU A 306 9.39 5.50 -14.73
CA GLU A 306 8.46 6.63 -14.63
C GLU A 306 9.04 7.96 -15.12
N GLU A 307 10.36 8.14 -15.01
CA GLU A 307 11.06 9.34 -15.46
C GLU A 307 10.95 9.48 -16.99
N ASN A 308 11.28 8.41 -17.71
CA ASN A 308 11.40 8.44 -19.18
C ASN A 308 10.12 7.95 -19.89
N TYR A 309 9.36 7.04 -19.27
CA TYR A 309 8.26 6.31 -19.90
C TYR A 309 7.04 6.14 -18.96
N PRO A 310 6.39 7.24 -18.51
CA PRO A 310 5.24 7.18 -17.61
C PRO A 310 4.04 6.38 -18.17
N SER A 311 3.96 6.20 -19.50
CA SER A 311 2.96 5.36 -20.15
C SER A 311 3.11 3.88 -19.83
N ILE A 312 4.33 3.38 -19.61
CA ILE A 312 4.59 1.97 -19.23
C ILE A 312 3.98 1.69 -17.87
N VAL A 313 4.23 2.56 -16.89
CA VAL A 313 3.65 2.47 -15.54
C VAL A 313 2.12 2.38 -15.60
N ALA A 314 1.50 3.28 -16.36
CA ALA A 314 0.05 3.30 -16.52
C ALA A 314 -0.50 2.08 -17.30
N ASN A 315 0.27 1.52 -18.24
CA ASN A 315 -0.11 0.33 -18.98
C ASN A 315 -0.13 -0.90 -18.06
N VAL A 316 0.85 -1.07 -17.18
CA VAL A 316 0.89 -2.18 -16.20
C VAL A 316 -0.37 -2.18 -15.34
N VAL A 317 -0.72 -1.03 -14.75
CA VAL A 317 -1.93 -0.90 -13.91
C VAL A 317 -3.22 -1.15 -14.71
N ARG A 318 -3.30 -0.65 -15.95
CA ARG A 318 -4.47 -0.88 -16.83
C ARG A 318 -4.61 -2.35 -17.21
N THR A 319 -3.51 -3.06 -17.43
CA THR A 319 -3.51 -4.49 -17.73
C THR A 319 -3.90 -5.31 -16.51
N SER A 320 -3.32 -5.04 -15.34
CA SER A 320 -3.66 -5.78 -14.10
C SER A 320 -5.10 -5.52 -13.64
N SER A 321 -5.67 -4.35 -13.95
CA SER A 321 -7.09 -4.06 -13.67
C SER A 321 -8.08 -4.90 -14.49
N LYS A 322 -7.62 -5.59 -15.55
CA LYS A 322 -8.47 -6.51 -16.33
C LYS A 322 -8.52 -7.91 -15.74
N LEU A 323 -7.66 -8.21 -14.77
CA LEU A 323 -7.65 -9.50 -14.10
C LEU A 323 -8.89 -9.62 -13.23
N THR A 324 -9.58 -10.74 -13.34
CA THR A 324 -10.75 -11.07 -12.52
C THR A 324 -10.31 -11.90 -11.34
N ALA A 325 -10.84 -11.57 -10.15
CA ALA A 325 -10.66 -12.41 -8.98
C ALA A 325 -11.24 -13.80 -9.26
N PRO A 326 -10.54 -14.90 -8.93
CA PRO A 326 -11.11 -16.23 -9.02
C PRO A 326 -12.30 -16.35 -8.06
N GLU A 327 -13.30 -17.16 -8.44
CA GLU A 327 -14.46 -17.41 -7.59
C GLU A 327 -14.04 -18.14 -6.31
N VAL A 328 -14.45 -17.60 -5.17
CA VAL A 328 -14.14 -18.14 -3.84
C VAL A 328 -15.24 -19.13 -3.46
N ASN A 329 -15.29 -20.28 -4.14
CA ASN A 329 -16.31 -21.30 -3.87
C ASN A 329 -15.77 -22.33 -2.87
N GLY A 330 -15.92 -22.06 -1.56
CA GLY A 330 -15.63 -23.04 -0.50
C GLY A 330 -14.17 -23.48 -0.37
N GLY A 331 -13.23 -22.77 -1.00
CA GLY A 331 -11.80 -23.02 -0.90
C GLY A 331 -11.24 -22.67 0.49
N ALA A 332 -10.22 -23.41 0.92
CA ALA A 332 -9.54 -23.12 2.17
C ALA A 332 -8.70 -21.85 2.09
N GLU A 333 -8.48 -21.18 3.21
CA GLU A 333 -7.64 -19.98 3.29
C GLU A 333 -6.18 -20.34 3.53
N CYS A 334 -5.27 -19.58 2.93
CA CYS A 334 -3.85 -19.68 3.25
C CYS A 334 -3.60 -19.32 4.72
N THR A 335 -2.96 -20.21 5.48
CA THR A 335 -2.71 -20.08 6.93
C THR A 335 -1.89 -18.81 7.28
N LEU A 336 -1.00 -18.37 6.38
CA LEU A 336 -0.18 -17.17 6.61
C LEU A 336 -0.87 -15.89 6.12
N CYS A 337 -1.19 -15.80 4.83
CA CYS A 337 -1.73 -14.56 4.25
C CYS A 337 -3.25 -14.46 4.34
N GLY A 338 -3.98 -15.54 4.62
CA GLY A 338 -5.44 -15.58 4.72
C GLY A 338 -6.18 -15.33 3.41
N ILE A 339 -5.50 -15.40 2.26
CA ILE A 339 -6.15 -15.29 0.96
C ILE A 339 -6.72 -16.68 0.59
N PRO A 340 -7.93 -16.76 0.02
CA PRO A 340 -8.49 -18.02 -0.44
C PRO A 340 -7.59 -18.73 -1.45
N VAL A 341 -7.43 -20.04 -1.27
CA VAL A 341 -6.68 -20.93 -2.16
C VAL A 341 -7.67 -21.90 -2.78
N ALA A 342 -7.65 -22.02 -4.11
CA ALA A 342 -8.50 -22.98 -4.79
C ALA A 342 -8.09 -24.42 -4.42
N GLU A 343 -9.06 -25.32 -4.35
CA GLU A 343 -8.80 -26.73 -4.02
C GLU A 343 -7.75 -27.32 -4.98
N GLY A 344 -6.76 -28.04 -4.44
CA GLY A 344 -5.67 -28.65 -5.21
C GLY A 344 -4.58 -27.69 -5.68
N THR A 345 -4.63 -26.42 -5.29
CA THR A 345 -3.60 -25.41 -5.62
C THR A 345 -2.79 -24.97 -4.40
N ASP A 346 -2.79 -25.76 -3.34
CA ASP A 346 -2.00 -25.51 -2.14
C ASP A 346 -0.54 -25.98 -2.30
N GLY A 347 0.36 -25.27 -1.63
CA GLY A 347 1.79 -25.58 -1.60
C GLY A 347 2.54 -25.27 -2.91
N ILE A 348 3.74 -25.84 -3.00
CA ILE A 348 4.62 -25.71 -4.17
C ILE A 348 4.16 -26.66 -5.29
N ASP A 349 3.65 -27.83 -4.91
CA ASP A 349 3.31 -28.92 -5.83
C ASP A 349 2.02 -28.66 -6.60
N GLY A 350 0.99 -28.08 -5.96
CA GLY A 350 -0.28 -27.73 -6.61
C GLY A 350 -0.17 -26.65 -7.68
N TRP A 351 0.98 -25.97 -7.75
CA TRP A 351 1.31 -24.96 -8.77
C TRP A 351 2.42 -25.40 -9.73
N SER A 352 3.03 -26.57 -9.51
CA SER A 352 3.91 -27.17 -10.49
C SER A 352 3.05 -27.54 -11.71
N GLY A 353 3.53 -27.28 -12.93
CA GLY A 353 2.77 -27.46 -14.18
C GLY A 353 2.33 -28.90 -14.48
N GLU A 354 2.53 -29.84 -13.56
CA GLU A 354 2.03 -31.21 -13.59
C GLU A 354 0.59 -31.27 -13.08
N GLN A 355 -0.32 -30.54 -13.73
CA GLN A 355 -1.76 -30.75 -13.56
C GLN A 355 -2.17 -32.06 -14.27
N SER A 356 -1.64 -33.19 -13.81
CA SER A 356 -2.24 -34.48 -14.08
C SER A 356 -3.25 -34.74 -12.97
N SER A 357 -4.52 -34.93 -13.34
CA SER A 357 -5.62 -35.28 -12.43
C SER A 357 -5.44 -36.63 -11.71
N SER A 358 -4.27 -37.27 -11.85
CA SER A 358 -3.96 -38.62 -11.41
C SER A 358 -2.75 -38.73 -10.47
N SER A 359 -2.12 -37.62 -10.06
CA SER A 359 -1.02 -37.62 -9.08
C SER A 359 -1.45 -36.94 -7.78
N GLN A 360 -2.62 -37.31 -7.26
CA GLN A 360 -2.95 -37.06 -5.87
C GLN A 360 -2.06 -37.94 -4.99
N PRO A 361 -1.31 -37.38 -4.03
CA PRO A 361 -0.94 -38.16 -2.86
C PRO A 361 -2.25 -38.61 -2.22
N THR A 362 -2.43 -39.92 -2.07
CA THR A 362 -3.49 -40.50 -1.28
C THR A 362 -3.58 -39.78 0.06
N LYS A 363 -4.81 -39.45 0.51
CA LYS A 363 -5.11 -39.00 1.87
C LYS A 363 -4.65 -40.06 2.87
N GLU A 364 -3.35 -40.09 3.16
CA GLU A 364 -2.79 -40.93 4.21
C GLU A 364 -2.06 -40.05 5.21
N VAL A 365 -2.48 -40.23 6.45
CA VAL A 365 -2.02 -39.63 7.71
C VAL A 365 -2.56 -38.22 7.98
N ALA A 366 -3.53 -38.20 8.89
CA ALA A 366 -4.06 -37.04 9.60
C ALA A 366 -2.99 -36.34 10.46
N SER A 367 -2.01 -35.72 9.82
CA SER A 367 -1.26 -34.59 10.36
C SER A 367 -1.76 -33.35 9.62
N VAL A 368 -2.37 -32.41 10.35
CA VAL A 368 -2.92 -31.15 9.82
C VAL A 368 -1.78 -30.32 9.23
N ARG A 369 -1.46 -30.52 7.94
CA ARG A 369 -0.50 -29.66 7.24
C ARG A 369 -1.16 -28.30 7.01
N PRO A 370 -0.44 -27.18 7.21
CA PRO A 370 -1.00 -25.87 6.95
C PRO A 370 -1.28 -25.71 5.46
N ILE A 371 -2.44 -25.16 5.14
CA ILE A 371 -2.74 -24.79 3.75
C ILE A 371 -2.00 -23.49 3.47
N LEU A 372 -1.15 -23.49 2.44
CA LEU A 372 -0.34 -22.34 2.06
C LEU A 372 -0.53 -22.07 0.57
N CYS A 373 -0.71 -20.80 0.20
CA CYS A 373 -0.59 -20.42 -1.20
C CYS A 373 0.87 -20.51 -1.65
N TYR A 374 1.11 -20.70 -2.96
CA TYR A 374 2.45 -20.85 -3.53
C TYR A 374 3.43 -19.77 -3.07
N GLY A 375 3.02 -18.49 -3.11
CA GLY A 375 3.88 -17.39 -2.65
C GLY A 375 4.26 -17.48 -1.17
N CYS A 376 3.32 -17.82 -0.28
CA CYS A 376 3.64 -17.99 1.15
C CYS A 376 4.50 -19.23 1.41
N ALA A 377 4.28 -20.32 0.67
CA ALA A 377 5.11 -21.52 0.75
C ALA A 377 6.57 -21.22 0.36
N ARG A 378 6.79 -20.39 -0.67
CA ARG A 378 8.12 -19.90 -1.05
C ARG A 378 8.72 -19.01 0.04
N SER A 379 7.97 -18.05 0.56
CA SER A 379 8.50 -17.11 1.57
C SER A 379 8.87 -17.79 2.88
N ILE A 380 8.18 -18.86 3.27
CA ILE A 380 8.54 -19.63 4.48
C ILE A 380 9.77 -20.50 4.23
N ASN A 381 9.85 -21.18 3.08
CA ASN A 381 10.87 -22.22 2.85
C ASN A 381 12.16 -21.74 2.16
N GLY A 382 12.18 -20.54 1.58
CA GLY A 382 13.32 -20.00 0.82
C GLY A 382 13.14 -20.15 -0.68
#